data_AF-A0A1C5VWQ2-F1
#
_entry.id   AF-A0A1C5VWQ2-F1
#
_cell.length_a   1.000
_cell.length_b   1.000
_cell.length_c   1.000
_cell.angle_alpha   90.00
_cell.angle_beta   90.00
_cell.angle_gamma   90.00
#
_symmetry.space_group_name_H-M   'P 1'
#
loop_
_entity.id
_entity.type
_entity.pdbx_description
1 polymer ?
#
loop_
_entity_poly.entity_id
_entity_poly.type
_entity_poly.pdbx_seq_one_letter_code
_entity_poly.pdbx_strand_id
1 'polypeptide(L)'
;MKKICSILVIAIGITLFVIGYTTKIPSKNLTTFSILEGDKYSAIDEYVGGDAYNYIIGASLVSGKIAAAKIERVIFISTGSLIFSIGIIGFAFSFKTKEKKPKEKKDVGEQGDLSQTNE
;
A
#
# COMPACT_ATOMS: atom_id res chain seq x y z
N MET A 1 -5.49 2.26 20.81
CA MET A 1 -5.45 1.08 19.92
C MET A 1 -5.98 1.36 18.52
N LYS A 2 -7.28 1.68 18.31
CA LYS A 2 -7.85 1.91 16.96
C LYS A 2 -7.08 2.91 16.07
N LYS A 3 -6.66 4.05 16.64
CA LYS A 3 -5.85 5.06 15.92
C LYS A 3 -4.47 4.55 15.46
N ILE A 4 -3.79 3.79 16.32
CA ILE A 4 -2.47 3.22 16.03
C ILE A 4 -2.59 2.21 14.90
N CYS A 5 -3.63 1.36 14.93
CA CYS A 5 -3.92 0.44 13.84
C CYS A 5 -4.17 1.18 12.52
N SER A 6 -4.96 2.26 12.51
CA SER A 6 -5.20 3.06 11.29
C SER A 6 -3.91 3.70 10.75
N ILE A 7 -3.05 4.22 11.63
CA ILE A 7 -1.75 4.78 11.22
C ILE A 7 -0.86 3.71 10.59
N LEU A 8 -0.82 2.50 11.15
CA LEU A 8 -0.07 1.38 10.58
C LEU A 8 -0.59 0.99 9.19
N VAL A 9 -1.91 0.92 9.00
CA VAL A 9 -2.52 0.63 7.69
C VAL A 9 -2.16 1.70 6.67
N ILE A 10 -2.19 2.98 7.05
CA ILE A 10 -1.75 4.09 6.21
C ILE A 10 -0.28 3.93 5.80
N ALA A 11 0.60 3.63 6.76
CA ALA A 11 2.03 3.44 6.50
C ALA A 11 2.29 2.28 5.53
N ILE A 12 1.57 1.17 5.67
CA ILE A 12 1.66 0.02 4.75
C ILE A 12 1.21 0.43 3.34
N GLY A 13 0.07 1.12 3.22
CA GLY A 13 -0.44 1.60 1.93
C GLY A 13 0.55 2.51 1.20
N ILE A 14 1.15 3.47 1.92
CA ILE A 14 2.19 4.36 1.38
C ILE A 14 3.41 3.57 0.95
N THR A 15 3.87 2.61 1.78
CA THR A 15 5.06 1.81 1.46
C THR A 15 4.87 1.01 0.18
N LEU A 16 3.72 0.34 0.01
CA LEU A 16 3.39 -0.39 -1.21
C LEU A 16 3.28 0.53 -2.42
N PHE A 17 2.68 1.71 -2.25
CA PHE A 17 2.59 2.70 -3.32
C PHE A 17 3.98 3.18 -3.77
N VAL A 18 4.88 3.47 -2.83
CA VAL A 18 6.26 3.88 -3.12
C VAL A 18 7.00 2.77 -3.84
N ILE A 19 6.90 1.52 -3.37
CA ILE A 19 7.50 0.36 -4.03
C ILE A 19 7.07 0.31 -5.50
N GLY A 20 5.76 0.33 -5.76
CA GLY A 20 5.23 0.32 -7.12
C GLY A 20 5.70 1.51 -7.98
N TYR A 21 5.84 2.70 -7.39
CA TYR A 21 6.37 3.87 -8.11
C TYR A 21 7.87 3.72 -8.46
N THR A 22 8.65 3.09 -7.57
CA THR A 22 10.09 2.88 -7.75
C THR A 22 10.45 1.66 -8.59
N THR A 23 9.50 0.76 -8.89
CA THR A 23 9.72 -0.40 -9.77
C THR A 23 10.24 0.06 -11.14
N LYS A 24 11.48 -0.31 -11.45
CA LYS A 24 12.09 -0.06 -12.77
C LYS A 24 11.54 -1.02 -13.81
N ILE A 25 11.25 -0.49 -15.00
CA ILE A 25 10.82 -1.28 -16.14
C ILE A 25 12.04 -1.45 -17.06
N PRO A 26 12.38 -2.69 -17.48
CA PRO A 26 13.47 -2.93 -18.42
C PRO A 26 13.30 -2.16 -19.73
N SER A 27 14.40 -1.79 -20.39
CA SER A 27 14.34 -1.10 -21.68
C SER A 27 13.85 -2.03 -22.78
N LYS A 28 13.19 -1.43 -23.78
CA LYS A 28 12.73 -2.14 -24.98
C LYS A 28 13.85 -2.43 -25.98
N ASN A 29 14.95 -1.69 -25.93
CA ASN A 29 16.04 -1.87 -26.89
C ASN A 29 16.92 -3.05 -26.43
N LEU A 30 17.25 -3.95 -27.35
CA LEU A 30 18.04 -5.12 -27.05
C LEU A 30 19.50 -4.92 -27.43
N THR A 31 20.41 -5.50 -26.66
CA THR A 31 21.85 -5.50 -26.95
C THR A 31 22.47 -6.82 -26.52
N THR A 32 23.43 -7.33 -27.26
CA THR A 32 24.24 -8.49 -26.84
C THR A 32 25.38 -8.08 -25.90
N PHE A 33 25.65 -6.78 -25.75
CA PHE A 33 26.71 -6.28 -24.88
C PHE A 33 26.19 -6.03 -23.47
N SER A 34 26.49 -6.92 -22.52
CA SER A 34 26.05 -6.78 -21.11
C SER A 34 26.52 -5.48 -20.44
N ILE A 35 27.63 -4.88 -20.92
CA ILE A 35 28.16 -3.61 -20.42
C ILE A 35 27.20 -2.43 -20.67
N LEU A 36 26.33 -2.56 -21.68
CA LEU A 36 25.34 -1.55 -22.04
C LEU A 36 23.99 -1.74 -21.32
N GLU A 37 23.85 -2.76 -20.46
CA GLU A 37 22.62 -3.01 -19.72
C GLU A 37 22.26 -1.84 -18.81
N GLY A 38 21.00 -1.41 -18.85
CA GLY A 38 20.49 -0.36 -17.99
C GLY A 38 19.27 0.33 -18.58
N ASP A 39 19.15 1.63 -18.30
CA ASP A 39 17.95 2.40 -18.65
C ASP A 39 17.68 2.46 -20.17
N LYS A 40 18.73 2.34 -21.00
CA LYS A 40 18.63 2.42 -22.46
C LYS A 40 18.54 1.06 -23.15
N TYR A 41 19.14 0.00 -22.60
CA TYR A 41 19.19 -1.32 -23.23
C TYR A 41 18.95 -2.44 -22.23
N SER A 42 18.27 -3.48 -22.68
CA SER A 42 18.19 -4.78 -22.01
C SER A 42 19.21 -5.71 -22.67
N ALA A 43 20.16 -6.20 -21.89
CA ALA A 43 21.11 -7.18 -22.37
C ALA A 43 20.41 -8.52 -22.63
N ILE A 44 20.75 -9.16 -23.74
CA ILE A 44 20.33 -10.50 -24.10
C ILE A 44 21.56 -11.39 -24.14
N ASP A 45 21.46 -12.57 -23.53
CA ASP A 45 22.53 -13.54 -23.56
C ASP A 45 22.65 -14.14 -24.96
N GLU A 46 23.89 -14.34 -25.40
CA GLU A 46 24.16 -15.02 -26.66
C GLU A 46 23.86 -16.52 -26.50
N TYR A 47 23.03 -17.05 -27.39
CA TYR A 47 22.72 -18.47 -27.48
C TYR A 47 23.12 -19.01 -28.87
N VAL A 48 23.09 -20.32 -29.05
CA VAL A 48 23.37 -20.94 -30.35
C VAL A 48 22.32 -20.54 -31.38
N GLY A 49 22.73 -20.29 -32.62
CA GLY A 49 21.83 -19.88 -33.71
C GLY A 49 22.12 -18.50 -34.32
N GLY A 50 23.15 -17.81 -33.81
CA GLY A 50 23.59 -16.52 -34.33
C GLY A 50 22.69 -15.36 -33.92
N ASP A 51 23.10 -14.14 -34.28
CA ASP A 51 22.49 -12.89 -33.79
C ASP A 51 20.98 -12.82 -34.03
N ALA A 52 20.52 -13.23 -35.22
CA ALA A 52 19.10 -13.17 -35.56
C ALA A 52 18.26 -14.06 -34.64
N TYR A 53 18.70 -15.29 -34.36
CA TYR A 53 17.99 -16.21 -33.47
C TYR A 53 17.99 -15.68 -32.03
N ASN A 54 19.14 -15.18 -31.56
CA ASN A 54 19.30 -14.65 -30.21
C ASN A 54 18.41 -13.42 -29.98
N TYR A 55 18.28 -12.53 -30.96
CA TYR A 55 17.38 -11.38 -30.87
C TYR A 55 15.91 -11.78 -30.79
N ILE A 56 15.47 -12.83 -31.49
CA ILE A 56 14.07 -13.30 -31.44
C ILE A 56 13.74 -13.87 -30.06
N ILE A 57 14.61 -14.72 -29.52
CA ILE A 57 14.42 -15.32 -28.19
C ILE A 57 14.57 -14.25 -27.11
N GLY A 58 15.61 -13.42 -27.22
CA GLY A 58 15.87 -12.31 -26.30
C GLY A 58 14.72 -11.30 -26.25
N ALA A 59 14.14 -10.93 -27.40
CA ALA A 59 12.96 -10.09 -27.47
C ALA A 59 11.77 -10.70 -26.72
N SER A 60 11.55 -12.00 -26.89
CA SER A 60 10.47 -12.73 -26.22
C SER A 60 10.64 -12.69 -24.70
N LEU A 61 11.85 -12.99 -24.19
CA LEU A 61 12.16 -12.97 -22.76
C LEU A 61 12.06 -11.56 -22.16
N VAL A 62 12.65 -10.56 -22.82
CA VAL A 62 12.63 -9.16 -22.37
C VAL A 62 11.19 -8.61 -22.39
N SER A 63 10.39 -8.96 -23.40
CA SER A 63 8.98 -8.56 -23.44
C SER A 63 8.18 -9.13 -22.27
N GLY A 64 8.42 -10.39 -21.89
CA GLY A 64 7.83 -11.01 -20.71
C GLY A 64 8.24 -10.30 -19.42
N LYS A 65 9.53 -9.98 -19.25
CA LYS A 65 10.03 -9.20 -18.10
C LYS A 65 9.39 -7.81 -18.03
N ILE A 66 9.26 -7.11 -19.16
CA ILE A 66 8.60 -5.79 -19.24
C ILE A 66 7.12 -5.91 -18.85
N ALA A 67 6.42 -6.92 -19.35
CA ALA A 67 5.01 -7.14 -19.03
C ALA A 67 4.82 -7.41 -17.54
N ALA A 68 5.63 -8.31 -16.96
CA ALA A 68 5.61 -8.61 -15.53
C ALA A 68 5.87 -7.36 -14.69
N ALA A 69 6.93 -6.60 -14.98
CA ALA A 69 7.27 -5.36 -14.25
C ALA A 69 6.17 -4.30 -14.33
N LYS A 70 5.50 -4.18 -15.48
CA LYS A 70 4.34 -3.27 -15.63
C LYS A 70 3.15 -3.72 -14.79
N ILE A 71 2.84 -5.02 -14.81
CA ILE A 71 1.73 -5.58 -14.02
C ILE A 71 2.01 -5.42 -12.53
N GLU A 72 3.22 -5.76 -12.08
CA GLU A 72 3.67 -5.60 -10.70
C GLU A 72 3.53 -4.15 -10.22
N ARG A 73 4.01 -3.19 -11.03
CA ARG A 73 3.83 -1.76 -10.75
C ARG A 73 2.37 -1.36 -10.58
N VAL A 74 1.49 -1.81 -11.47
CA VAL A 74 0.06 -1.52 -11.41
C VAL A 74 -0.57 -2.12 -10.15
N ILE A 75 -0.22 -3.35 -9.80
CA ILE A 75 -0.74 -4.04 -8.61
C ILE A 75 -0.33 -3.28 -7.34
N PHE A 76 0.95 -2.93 -7.21
CA PHE A 76 1.44 -2.20 -6.03
C PHE A 76 0.81 -0.81 -5.89
N ILE A 77 0.71 -0.06 -6.98
CA ILE A 77 0.11 1.28 -6.98
C ILE A 77 -1.39 1.20 -6.63
N SER A 78 -2.13 0.33 -7.30
CA SER A 78 -3.58 0.20 -7.08
C SER A 78 -3.92 -0.33 -5.68
N THR A 79 -3.22 -1.37 -5.25
CA THR A 79 -3.41 -1.99 -3.93
C THR A 79 -2.95 -1.06 -2.80
N GLY A 80 -1.80 -0.40 -2.97
CA GLY A 80 -1.30 0.60 -2.02
C GLY A 80 -2.25 1.77 -1.85
N SER A 81 -2.80 2.29 -2.95
CA SER A 81 -3.81 3.37 -2.95
C SER A 81 -5.11 2.95 -2.24
N LEU A 82 -5.58 1.72 -2.47
CA LEU A 82 -6.77 1.19 -1.81
C LEU A 82 -6.56 1.05 -0.29
N ILE A 83 -5.44 0.45 0.13
CA ILE A 83 -5.10 0.27 1.55
C ILE A 83 -4.94 1.63 2.25
N PHE A 84 -4.28 2.58 1.60
CA PHE A 84 -4.15 3.94 2.09
C PHE A 84 -5.50 4.62 2.31
N SER A 85 -6.41 4.48 1.34
CA SER A 85 -7.78 5.03 1.42
C SER A 85 -8.56 4.43 2.59
N ILE A 86 -8.50 3.11 2.77
CA ILE A 86 -9.13 2.42 3.93
C ILE A 86 -8.52 2.92 5.24
N GLY A 87 -7.20 3.10 5.29
CA GLY A 87 -6.49 3.65 6.44
C GLY A 87 -6.97 5.04 6.83
N ILE A 88 -7.14 5.95 5.86
CA ILE A 88 -7.67 7.30 6.09
C ILE A 88 -9.10 7.25 6.63
N ILE A 89 -9.96 6.42 6.03
CA ILE A 89 -11.35 6.27 6.48
C ILE A 89 -11.38 5.81 7.95
N GLY A 90 -10.63 4.75 8.29
CA GLY A 90 -10.54 4.25 9.66
C GLY A 90 -9.97 5.27 10.65
N PHE A 91 -9.02 6.10 10.19
CA PHE A 91 -8.48 7.20 10.98
C PHE A 91 -9.54 8.27 11.24
N ALA A 92 -10.27 8.73 10.22
CA ALA A 92 -11.32 9.75 10.33
C ALA A 92 -12.46 9.32 11.29
N PHE A 93 -12.92 8.07 11.19
CA PHE A 93 -13.93 7.53 12.12
C PHE A 93 -13.43 7.48 13.57
N SER A 94 -12.13 7.26 13.79
CA SER A 94 -11.52 7.29 15.12
C SER A 94 -11.46 8.69 15.74
N PHE A 95 -11.64 9.77 14.97
CA PHE A 95 -11.79 11.14 15.51
C PHE A 95 -13.24 11.46 15.89
N LYS A 96 -14.22 10.99 15.11
CA LYS A 96 -15.65 11.26 15.34
C LYS A 96 -16.18 10.72 16.68
N THR A 97 -15.53 9.71 17.27
CA THR A 97 -15.95 9.16 18.58
C THR A 97 -15.70 10.12 19.75
N LYS A 98 -14.89 11.18 19.61
CA LYS A 98 -14.56 12.09 20.73
C LYS A 98 -15.61 13.16 21.04
N GLU A 99 -16.64 13.37 20.21
CA GLU A 99 -17.60 14.48 20.39
C GLU A 99 -18.86 14.15 21.22
N LYS A 100 -19.02 12.94 21.76
CA LYS A 100 -20.12 12.66 22.70
C LYS A 100 -19.64 12.65 24.16
N LYS A 101 -19.45 13.85 24.72
CA LYS A 101 -19.68 14.11 26.16
C LYS A 101 -20.18 15.56 26.36
N PRO A 102 -21.47 15.76 26.59
CA PRO A 102 -21.94 16.83 27.47
C PRO A 102 -21.77 16.38 28.93
N LYS A 103 -21.50 17.39 29.75
CA LYS A 103 -20.95 17.35 31.11
C LYS A 103 -21.92 16.80 32.16
N GLU A 104 -21.29 16.27 33.20
CA GLU A 104 -21.76 16.03 34.57
C GLU A 104 -22.75 17.10 35.09
N LYS A 105 -23.82 16.64 35.75
CA LYS A 105 -24.42 17.32 36.91
C LYS A 105 -24.38 16.35 38.10
N LYS A 106 -23.48 16.61 39.04
CA LYS A 106 -23.73 16.50 40.48
C LYS A 106 -24.52 17.77 40.88
N ASP A 107 -25.40 17.85 41.87
CA ASP A 107 -25.58 17.19 43.16
C ASP A 107 -27.06 17.29 43.62
N VAL A 108 -27.37 16.56 44.71
CA VAL A 108 -28.46 16.74 45.71
C VAL A 108 -29.88 16.26 45.27
N GLY A 109 -30.58 15.37 45.98
CA GLY A 109 -30.47 14.99 47.38
C GLY A 109 -30.83 13.52 47.65
N GLU A 110 -29.99 12.94 48.50
CA GLU A 110 -30.28 11.79 49.33
C GLU A 110 -31.33 12.24 50.37
N GLN A 111 -32.57 11.77 50.22
CA GLN A 111 -33.52 11.69 51.32
C GLN A 111 -34.45 10.52 51.06
N GLY A 112 -33.95 9.34 51.42
CA GLY A 112 -34.71 8.10 51.50
C GLY A 112 -34.39 7.45 52.83
N ASP A 113 -35.40 7.46 53.70
CA ASP A 113 -35.66 6.52 54.78
C ASP A 113 -35.00 6.75 56.16
N LEU A 114 -35.83 7.27 57.06
CA LEU A 114 -35.76 6.95 58.49
C LEU A 114 -37.20 6.68 58.95
N SER A 115 -37.55 5.40 58.89
CA SER A 115 -38.57 4.72 59.68
C SER A 115 -38.80 5.34 61.07
N GLN A 116 -40.05 5.67 61.42
CA GLN A 116 -40.74 5.43 62.72
C GLN A 116 -42.26 5.51 62.44
N THR A 117 -43.05 4.43 62.42
CA THR A 117 -43.75 3.79 63.55
C THR A 117 -44.05 4.72 64.72
N ASN A 118 -45.30 5.20 64.85
CA ASN A 118 -46.21 4.91 65.97
C ASN A 118 -47.40 5.89 66.01
N GLU A 119 -48.57 5.30 66.32
CA GLU A 119 -49.90 5.86 66.67
C GLU A 119 -50.82 6.40 65.57
#